data_AF-A0A382LMZ3-F1
#
_entry.id   AF-A0A382LMZ3-F1
#
_cell.length_a   1.000
_cell.length_b   1.000
_cell.length_c   1.000
_cell.angle_alpha   90.00
_cell.angle_beta   90.00
_cell.angle_gamma   90.00
#
_symmetry.space_group_name_H-M   'P 1'
#
loop_
_entity.id
_entity.type
_entity.pdbx_description
1 polymer ?
#
loop_
_entity_poly.entity_id
_entity_poly.type
_entity_poly.pdbx_seq_one_letter_code
_entity_poly.pdbx_strand_id
1 'polypeptide(L)'
;MNITATDKPVEDQLVDFVVFPYFENTKQLTGSAKNIDDLLNQSISKLITDGEISGKVSETTILYTYGTIKPKKILIIGLGTLENCDMETTRTIFGKLSSNLKVKETNSALICLDSETISISPNTISKNPFVQAAVEGLILGSYQFTKHKSNATDNEIDIFLNFEKDEIAEVNEAISIGNIVSNAVNLCRDLANEPSNILTPTKLSDTAKKLSLDSKIEYKSLDKDEMGKLGMGALLGV
;
A
#
# COMPACT_ATOMS: atom_id res chain seq x y z
N MET A 1 9.73 1.34 2.34
CA MET A 1 8.83 1.76 1.22
C MET A 1 8.32 3.14 1.55
N ASN A 2 8.55 4.11 0.67
CA ASN A 2 8.15 5.49 0.88
C ASN A 2 6.96 5.81 -0.03
N ILE A 3 5.87 6.34 0.53
CA ILE A 3 4.67 6.69 -0.23
C ILE A 3 4.41 8.19 -0.09
N THR A 4 4.35 8.90 -1.22
CA THR A 4 4.11 10.35 -1.24
C THR A 4 3.12 10.74 -2.34
N ALA A 5 2.35 11.81 -2.12
CA ALA A 5 1.47 12.38 -3.15
C ALA A 5 2.24 13.32 -4.09
N THR A 6 1.83 13.40 -5.35
CA THR A 6 2.41 14.32 -6.36
C THR A 6 1.38 14.80 -7.38
N ASP A 7 1.48 16.06 -7.78
CA ASP A 7 0.66 16.71 -8.81
C ASP A 7 1.40 16.92 -10.15
N LYS A 8 2.61 16.37 -10.29
CA LYS A 8 3.42 16.57 -11.51
C LYS A 8 2.85 15.74 -12.67
N PRO A 9 2.96 16.23 -13.92
CA PRO A 9 2.51 15.51 -15.11
C PRO A 9 3.10 14.10 -15.19
N VAL A 10 2.25 13.12 -15.53
CA VAL A 10 2.57 11.69 -15.51
C VAL A 10 3.66 11.35 -16.52
N GLU A 11 3.57 11.92 -17.71
CA GLU A 11 4.49 11.74 -18.83
C GLU A 11 5.92 12.23 -18.53
N ASP A 12 6.06 13.13 -17.56
CA ASP A 12 7.32 13.79 -17.18
C ASP A 12 8.01 13.19 -15.96
N GLN A 13 7.44 12.14 -15.37
CA GLN A 13 7.98 11.49 -14.17
C GLN A 13 8.99 10.40 -14.53
N LEU A 14 10.19 10.48 -13.95
CA LEU A 14 11.24 9.47 -14.13
C LEU A 14 11.02 8.31 -13.15
N VAL A 15 10.12 7.41 -13.52
CA VAL A 15 9.78 6.19 -12.75
C VAL A 15 9.91 4.93 -13.60
N ASP A 16 10.12 3.78 -12.94
CA ASP A 16 10.23 2.49 -13.65
C ASP A 16 8.86 2.02 -14.16
N PHE A 17 7.80 2.27 -13.38
CA PHE A 17 6.41 1.98 -13.75
C PHE A 17 5.51 3.18 -13.50
N VAL A 18 4.61 3.45 -14.44
CA VAL A 18 3.35 4.12 -14.11
C VAL A 18 2.24 3.07 -14.02
N VAL A 19 1.37 3.19 -13.03
CA VAL A 19 0.30 2.23 -12.74
C VAL A 19 -1.05 2.91 -12.90
N PHE A 20 -1.93 2.31 -13.69
CA PHE A 20 -3.32 2.72 -13.82
C PHE A 20 -4.24 1.62 -13.29
N PRO A 21 -4.94 1.86 -12.17
CA PRO A 21 -6.08 1.04 -11.77
C PRO A 21 -7.20 1.13 -12.80
N TYR A 22 -7.93 0.04 -13.01
CA TYR A 22 -8.95 -0.04 -14.05
C TYR A 22 -10.10 -0.96 -13.64
N PHE A 23 -11.33 -0.47 -13.69
CA PHE A 23 -12.53 -1.25 -13.38
C PHE A 23 -13.03 -2.06 -14.57
N GLU A 24 -13.62 -3.22 -14.28
CA GLU A 24 -14.35 -4.01 -15.27
C GLU A 24 -15.44 -3.17 -15.95
N ASN A 25 -15.65 -3.42 -17.25
CA ASN A 25 -16.68 -2.78 -18.08
C ASN A 25 -16.54 -1.26 -18.28
N THR A 26 -15.44 -0.65 -17.82
CA THR A 26 -15.10 0.74 -18.13
C THR A 26 -14.77 0.84 -19.62
N LYS A 27 -15.61 1.45 -20.45
CA LYS A 27 -15.38 1.44 -21.91
C LYS A 27 -14.39 2.49 -22.41
N GLN A 28 -14.15 3.53 -21.61
CA GLN A 28 -13.30 4.65 -21.99
C GLN A 28 -12.37 4.99 -20.85
N LEU A 29 -11.11 5.21 -21.17
CA LEU A 29 -10.15 5.77 -20.23
C LEU A 29 -10.50 7.23 -19.95
N THR A 30 -10.30 7.64 -18.70
CA THR A 30 -10.50 9.00 -18.22
C THR A 30 -9.21 9.54 -17.58
N GLY A 31 -9.18 10.83 -17.25
CA GLY A 31 -8.08 11.49 -16.56
C GLY A 31 -6.69 11.22 -17.15
N SER A 32 -5.71 10.96 -16.26
CA SER A 32 -4.33 10.69 -16.62
C SER A 32 -4.15 9.45 -17.51
N ALA A 33 -4.99 8.42 -17.35
CA ALA A 33 -4.90 7.21 -18.16
C ALA A 33 -5.22 7.51 -19.63
N LYS A 34 -6.24 8.34 -19.89
CA LYS A 34 -6.58 8.79 -21.24
C LYS A 34 -5.48 9.64 -21.86
N ASN A 35 -4.93 10.61 -21.12
CA ASN A 35 -3.86 11.47 -21.61
C ASN A 35 -2.63 10.68 -22.04
N ILE A 36 -2.24 9.67 -21.24
CA ILE A 36 -1.14 8.77 -21.59
C ILE A 36 -1.49 7.88 -22.78
N ASP A 37 -2.74 7.41 -22.88
CA ASP A 37 -3.17 6.61 -24.03
C ASP A 37 -3.13 7.40 -25.35
N ASP A 38 -3.52 8.67 -25.32
CA ASP A 38 -3.44 9.57 -26.47
C ASP A 38 -1.97 9.75 -26.94
N LEU A 39 -1.04 9.92 -26.01
CA LEU A 39 0.41 9.96 -26.31
C LEU A 39 0.93 8.63 -26.88
N LEU A 40 0.28 7.52 -26.57
CA LEU A 40 0.63 6.18 -27.03
C LEU A 40 -0.20 5.71 -28.23
N ASN A 41 -0.80 6.65 -28.98
CA ASN A 41 -1.62 6.35 -30.16
C ASN A 41 -2.75 5.34 -29.86
N GLN A 42 -3.42 5.49 -28.71
CA GLN A 42 -4.55 4.66 -28.28
C GLN A 42 -4.21 3.18 -28.07
N SER A 43 -2.95 2.87 -27.75
CA SER A 43 -2.50 1.48 -27.54
C SER A 43 -3.18 0.79 -26.36
N ILE A 44 -3.47 1.50 -25.27
CA ILE A 44 -4.17 0.96 -24.10
C ILE A 44 -5.65 0.73 -24.47
N SER A 45 -6.31 1.70 -25.11
CA SER A 45 -7.69 1.54 -25.60
C SER A 45 -7.84 0.38 -26.58
N LYS A 46 -6.83 0.14 -27.41
CA LYS A 46 -6.81 -1.02 -28.31
C LYS A 46 -6.78 -2.34 -27.54
N LEU A 47 -5.91 -2.48 -26.53
CA LEU A 47 -5.85 -3.68 -25.70
C LEU A 47 -7.15 -3.91 -24.91
N ILE A 48 -7.82 -2.84 -24.47
CA ILE A 48 -9.15 -2.92 -23.87
C ILE A 48 -10.17 -3.46 -24.88
N THR A 49 -10.16 -2.93 -26.11
CA THR A 49 -11.07 -3.35 -27.18
C THR A 49 -10.83 -4.80 -27.62
N ASP A 50 -9.57 -5.22 -27.66
CA ASP A 50 -9.14 -6.58 -28.02
C ASP A 50 -9.40 -7.59 -26.87
N GLY A 51 -9.81 -7.12 -25.68
CA GLY A 51 -10.13 -7.95 -24.52
C GLY A 51 -8.91 -8.44 -23.72
N GLU A 52 -7.72 -7.89 -23.98
CA GLU A 52 -6.48 -8.18 -23.25
C GLU A 52 -6.38 -7.41 -21.91
N ILE A 53 -7.21 -6.38 -21.74
CA ILE A 53 -7.42 -5.68 -20.47
C ILE A 53 -8.90 -5.77 -20.15
N SER A 54 -9.28 -6.69 -19.26
CA SER A 54 -10.69 -6.85 -18.86
C SER A 54 -11.07 -6.09 -17.59
N GLY A 55 -10.08 -5.77 -16.74
CA GLY A 55 -10.27 -5.12 -15.45
C GLY A 55 -10.56 -6.07 -14.30
N LYS A 56 -10.43 -7.39 -14.52
CA LYS A 56 -10.68 -8.41 -13.50
C LYS A 56 -9.83 -8.19 -12.27
N VAL A 57 -10.35 -8.56 -11.11
CA VAL A 57 -9.65 -8.38 -9.81
C VAL A 57 -8.22 -8.89 -9.89
N SER A 58 -7.25 -7.99 -9.66
CA SER A 58 -5.81 -8.25 -9.68
C SER A 58 -5.23 -8.74 -11.03
N GLU A 59 -5.97 -8.60 -12.13
CA GLU A 59 -5.44 -8.74 -13.49
C GLU A 59 -4.35 -7.68 -13.70
N THR A 60 -3.22 -8.07 -14.29
CA THR A 60 -2.14 -7.12 -14.58
C THR A 60 -1.68 -7.23 -16.03
N THR A 61 -1.66 -6.10 -16.73
CA THR A 61 -1.16 -6.00 -18.11
C THR A 61 -0.04 -4.98 -18.16
N ILE A 62 1.04 -5.29 -18.86
CA ILE A 62 2.23 -4.43 -18.94
C ILE A 62 2.45 -3.98 -20.37
N LEU A 63 2.63 -2.68 -20.55
CA LEU A 63 3.04 -2.07 -21.80
C LEU A 63 4.40 -1.41 -21.62
N TYR A 64 5.19 -1.39 -22.68
CA TYR A 64 6.47 -0.69 -22.72
C TYR A 64 6.29 0.62 -23.46
N THR A 65 6.76 1.72 -22.87
CA THR A 65 6.58 3.06 -23.44
C THR A 65 7.56 3.35 -24.56
N TYR A 66 8.66 2.58 -24.65
CA TYR A 66 9.76 2.74 -25.60
C TYR A 66 10.29 4.17 -25.72
N GLY A 67 10.22 4.95 -24.64
CA GLY A 67 10.69 6.32 -24.58
C GLY A 67 9.72 7.39 -25.12
N THR A 68 8.49 7.01 -25.48
CA THR A 68 7.44 7.99 -25.85
C THR A 68 7.08 8.92 -24.69
N ILE A 69 7.16 8.40 -23.46
CA ILE A 69 7.05 9.15 -22.20
C ILE A 69 8.21 8.78 -21.28
N LYS A 70 8.47 9.58 -20.24
CA LYS A 70 9.58 9.31 -19.30
C LYS A 70 9.41 8.03 -18.46
N PRO A 71 8.21 7.65 -17.99
CA PRO A 71 8.01 6.33 -17.37
C PRO A 71 8.44 5.21 -18.32
N LYS A 72 9.18 4.21 -17.83
CA LYS A 72 9.71 3.14 -18.70
C LYS A 72 8.65 2.13 -19.15
N LYS A 73 7.68 1.86 -18.27
CA LYS A 73 6.63 0.86 -18.46
C LYS A 73 5.32 1.36 -17.88
N ILE A 74 4.22 0.89 -18.44
CA ILE A 74 2.88 1.06 -17.90
C ILE A 74 2.42 -0.29 -17.36
N LEU A 75 1.82 -0.29 -16.18
CA LEU A 75 1.13 -1.43 -15.60
C LEU A 75 -0.33 -1.07 -15.39
N ILE A 76 -1.23 -1.80 -16.03
CA ILE A 76 -2.66 -1.71 -15.77
C ILE A 76 -2.99 -2.75 -14.71
N ILE A 77 -3.73 -2.36 -13.67
CA ILE A 77 -4.20 -3.29 -12.64
C ILE A 77 -5.73 -3.29 -12.55
N GLY A 78 -6.32 -4.47 -12.66
CA GLY A 78 -7.77 -4.63 -12.61
C GLY A 78 -8.32 -4.54 -11.18
N LEU A 79 -9.32 -3.68 -11.01
CA LEU A 79 -10.01 -3.44 -9.74
C LEU A 79 -11.22 -4.35 -9.51
N GLY A 80 -11.65 -5.09 -10.53
CA GLY A 80 -12.93 -5.80 -10.52
C GLY A 80 -14.09 -4.88 -10.85
N THR A 81 -15.29 -5.23 -10.41
CA THR A 81 -16.49 -4.39 -10.60
C THR A 81 -16.56 -3.29 -9.53
N LEU A 82 -17.19 -2.17 -9.87
CA LEU A 82 -17.38 -1.04 -8.95
C LEU A 82 -18.16 -1.45 -7.69
N GLU A 83 -19.15 -2.33 -7.83
CA GLU A 83 -20.01 -2.76 -6.72
C GLU A 83 -19.26 -3.56 -5.65
N ASN A 84 -18.21 -4.28 -6.06
CA ASN A 84 -17.40 -5.12 -5.17
C ASN A 84 -16.13 -4.40 -4.70
N CYS A 85 -15.93 -3.14 -5.07
CA CYS A 85 -14.76 -2.38 -4.69
C CYS A 85 -14.92 -1.78 -3.29
N ASP A 86 -14.61 -2.59 -2.27
CA ASP A 86 -14.52 -2.15 -0.89
C ASP A 86 -13.06 -1.96 -0.43
N MET A 87 -12.88 -1.51 0.82
CA MET A 87 -11.54 -1.29 1.38
C MET A 87 -10.69 -2.59 1.40
N GLU A 88 -11.30 -3.76 1.61
CA GLU A 88 -10.54 -5.00 1.75
C GLU A 88 -10.10 -5.55 0.40
N THR A 89 -10.98 -5.48 -0.58
CA THR A 89 -10.70 -5.77 -1.98
C THR A 89 -9.60 -4.84 -2.48
N THR A 90 -9.70 -3.54 -2.17
CA THR A 90 -8.66 -2.55 -2.49
C THR A 90 -7.31 -2.90 -1.84
N ARG A 91 -7.27 -3.18 -0.53
CA ARG A 91 -6.02 -3.62 0.15
C ARG A 91 -5.41 -4.85 -0.52
N THR A 92 -6.24 -5.83 -0.86
CA THR A 92 -5.80 -7.08 -1.47
C THR A 92 -5.18 -6.83 -2.85
N ILE A 93 -5.84 -6.03 -3.70
CA ILE A 93 -5.35 -5.68 -5.04
C ILE A 93 -4.02 -4.92 -4.94
N PHE A 94 -3.95 -3.89 -4.09
CA PHE A 94 -2.74 -3.09 -3.93
C PHE A 94 -1.61 -3.86 -3.22
N GLY A 95 -1.93 -4.82 -2.37
CA GLY A 95 -0.96 -5.78 -1.83
C GLY A 95 -0.37 -6.68 -2.91
N LYS A 96 -1.21 -7.13 -3.85
CA LYS A 96 -0.76 -7.88 -5.03
C LYS A 96 0.08 -7.02 -5.97
N LEU A 97 -0.30 -5.76 -6.18
CA LEU A 97 0.48 -4.78 -6.92
C LEU A 97 1.88 -4.62 -6.33
N SER A 98 1.97 -4.39 -5.02
CA SER A 98 3.23 -4.23 -4.29
C SER A 98 4.14 -5.46 -4.46
N SER A 99 3.58 -6.66 -4.33
CA SER A 99 4.31 -7.91 -4.59
C SER A 99 4.81 -8.00 -6.03
N ASN A 100 3.99 -7.61 -7.02
CA ASN A 100 4.37 -7.62 -8.44
C ASN A 100 5.48 -6.60 -8.75
N LEU A 101 5.41 -5.39 -8.19
CA LEU A 101 6.44 -4.35 -8.36
C LEU A 101 7.79 -4.83 -7.79
N LYS A 102 7.76 -5.49 -6.62
CA LYS A 102 8.95 -6.04 -5.97
C LYS A 102 9.62 -7.15 -6.78
N VAL A 103 8.85 -8.10 -7.30
CA VAL A 103 9.37 -9.19 -8.17
C VAL A 103 10.05 -8.65 -9.43
N LYS A 104 9.64 -7.46 -9.89
CA LYS A 104 10.21 -6.80 -11.08
C LYS A 104 11.41 -5.91 -10.78
N GLU A 105 11.92 -5.93 -9.54
CA GLU A 105 13.06 -5.11 -9.07
C GLU A 105 12.83 -3.61 -9.35
N THR A 106 11.59 -3.16 -9.14
CA THR A 106 11.18 -1.77 -9.34
C THR A 106 11.78 -0.88 -8.25
N ASN A 107 12.42 0.22 -8.62
CA ASN A 107 12.92 1.20 -7.64
C ASN A 107 11.86 2.29 -7.36
N SER A 108 11.12 2.68 -8.40
CA SER A 108 10.06 3.69 -8.27
C SER A 108 8.85 3.38 -9.13
N ALA A 109 7.67 3.66 -8.60
CA ALA A 109 6.42 3.59 -9.34
C ALA A 109 5.53 4.81 -9.07
N LEU A 110 4.84 5.28 -10.10
CA LEU A 110 3.81 6.30 -10.01
C LEU A 110 2.44 5.61 -10.17
N ILE A 111 1.53 5.76 -9.21
CA ILE A 111 0.20 5.19 -9.28
C ILE A 111 -0.79 6.34 -9.46
N CYS A 112 -1.53 6.32 -10.56
CA CYS A 112 -2.52 7.33 -10.88
C CYS A 112 -3.86 6.92 -10.30
N LEU A 113 -4.35 7.65 -9.30
CA LEU A 113 -5.66 7.42 -8.69
C LEU A 113 -6.56 8.59 -9.12
N ASP A 114 -7.41 8.39 -10.12
CA ASP A 114 -8.33 9.43 -10.57
C ASP A 114 -9.53 9.59 -9.62
N SER A 115 -10.20 10.74 -9.73
CA SER A 115 -11.38 11.09 -8.92
C SER A 115 -12.55 10.09 -9.10
N GLU A 116 -12.63 9.44 -10.26
CA GLU A 116 -13.62 8.38 -10.54
C GLU A 116 -13.33 7.11 -9.72
N THR A 117 -12.05 6.78 -9.52
CA THR A 117 -11.60 5.66 -8.69
C THR A 117 -11.78 5.90 -7.19
N ILE A 118 -11.71 7.17 -6.76
CA ILE A 118 -11.70 7.55 -5.34
C ILE A 118 -13.11 7.58 -4.72
N SER A 119 -14.16 7.75 -5.52
CA SER A 119 -15.52 8.12 -5.05
C SER A 119 -16.34 6.99 -4.36
N ILE A 120 -15.69 5.95 -3.83
CA ILE A 120 -16.39 4.79 -3.28
C ILE A 120 -16.34 4.77 -1.73
N SER A 121 -17.48 5.14 -1.15
CA SER A 121 -18.01 4.78 0.19
C SER A 121 -17.97 5.84 1.30
N PRO A 122 -19.10 6.07 2.01
CA PRO A 122 -19.25 7.04 3.08
C PRO A 122 -18.91 6.47 4.47
N ASN A 123 -18.56 7.36 5.41
CA ASN A 123 -18.37 7.14 6.86
C ASN A 123 -17.10 6.40 7.31
N THR A 124 -15.94 6.96 7.00
CA THR A 124 -14.68 6.64 7.71
C THR A 124 -14.03 7.91 8.27
N ILE A 125 -13.17 7.76 9.27
CA ILE A 125 -12.41 8.86 9.90
C ILE A 125 -11.53 9.58 8.87
N SER A 126 -11.14 8.89 7.79
CA SER A 126 -10.41 9.42 6.65
C SER A 126 -11.36 9.92 5.56
N LYS A 127 -11.04 11.07 4.96
CA LYS A 127 -11.79 11.63 3.83
C LYS A 127 -11.64 10.82 2.52
N ASN A 128 -10.76 9.81 2.47
CA ASN A 128 -10.54 8.97 1.29
C ASN A 128 -10.25 7.51 1.68
N PRO A 129 -11.28 6.66 1.92
CA PRO A 129 -11.09 5.27 2.33
C PRO A 129 -10.37 4.41 1.29
N PHE A 130 -10.58 4.70 0.00
CA PHE A 130 -9.88 4.01 -1.09
C PHE A 130 -8.37 4.25 -1.02
N VAL A 131 -7.94 5.52 -0.90
CA VAL A 131 -6.51 5.89 -0.81
C VAL A 131 -5.87 5.26 0.43
N GLN A 132 -6.56 5.31 1.58
CA GLN A 132 -6.07 4.65 2.79
C GLN A 132 -5.88 3.14 2.56
N ALA A 133 -6.88 2.46 2.00
CA ALA A 133 -6.82 1.02 1.72
C ALA A 133 -5.71 0.66 0.71
N ALA A 134 -5.51 1.48 -0.32
CA ALA A 134 -4.44 1.32 -1.29
C ALA A 134 -3.06 1.42 -0.62
N VAL A 135 -2.84 2.44 0.21
CA VAL A 135 -1.61 2.64 0.98
C VAL A 135 -1.36 1.47 1.95
N GLU A 136 -2.39 1.05 2.68
CA GLU A 136 -2.31 -0.11 3.57
C GLU A 136 -1.94 -1.38 2.79
N GLY A 137 -2.61 -1.63 1.65
CA GLY A 137 -2.31 -2.75 0.77
C GLY A 137 -0.87 -2.75 0.29
N LEU A 138 -0.38 -1.60 -0.21
CA LEU A 138 0.99 -1.45 -0.70
C LEU A 138 2.04 -1.81 0.36
N ILE A 139 1.90 -1.25 1.56
CA ILE A 139 2.84 -1.47 2.67
C ILE A 139 2.75 -2.91 3.18
N LEU A 140 1.53 -3.41 3.44
CA LEU A 140 1.33 -4.77 3.95
C LEU A 140 1.73 -5.85 2.94
N GLY A 141 1.58 -5.60 1.65
CA GLY A 141 2.01 -6.49 0.57
C GLY A 141 3.51 -6.47 0.32
N SER A 142 4.20 -5.41 0.75
CA SER A 142 5.67 -5.32 0.66
C SER A 142 6.40 -6.02 1.81
N TYR A 143 5.67 -6.32 2.90
CA TYR A 143 6.21 -6.85 4.15
C TYR A 143 6.97 -8.16 3.94
N GLN A 144 8.18 -8.22 4.49
CA GLN A 144 8.96 -9.43 4.57
C GLN A 144 9.71 -9.48 5.89
N PHE A 145 9.59 -10.61 6.60
CA PHE A 145 10.39 -10.84 7.78
C PHE A 145 11.77 -11.40 7.36
N THR A 146 12.76 -10.51 7.27
CA THR A 146 14.11 -10.83 6.80
C THR A 146 15.18 -10.75 7.89
N LYS A 147 14.81 -10.37 9.11
CA LYS A 147 15.70 -10.12 10.26
C LYS A 147 16.73 -11.23 10.53
N HIS A 148 16.38 -12.49 10.28
CA HIS A 148 17.23 -13.66 10.51
C HIS A 148 17.79 -14.30 9.23
N LYS A 149 17.66 -13.64 8.08
CA LYS A 149 18.18 -14.13 6.79
C LYS A 149 19.54 -13.50 6.51
N SER A 150 20.54 -14.33 6.24
CA SER A 150 21.92 -13.89 5.96
C SER A 150 22.06 -13.13 4.63
N ASN A 151 21.19 -13.41 3.65
CA ASN A 151 21.21 -12.81 2.31
C ASN A 151 19.95 -11.98 2.06
N ALA A 152 19.54 -11.16 3.03
CA ALA A 152 18.41 -10.27 2.85
C ALA A 152 18.76 -9.13 1.90
N THR A 153 17.98 -8.96 0.84
CA THR A 153 17.99 -7.75 0.01
C THR A 153 16.85 -6.85 0.46
N ASP A 154 17.19 -5.65 0.92
CA ASP A 154 16.20 -4.63 1.25
C ASP A 154 16.10 -3.64 0.08
N ASN A 155 15.22 -3.97 -0.86
CA ASN A 155 14.92 -3.06 -1.97
C ASN A 155 13.72 -2.22 -1.54
N GLU A 156 14.01 -0.99 -1.13
CA GLU A 156 12.98 0.01 -0.93
C GLU A 156 12.44 0.47 -2.28
N ILE A 157 11.10 0.53 -2.38
CA ILE A 157 10.40 1.08 -3.54
C ILE A 157 9.85 2.45 -3.12
N ASP A 158 10.10 3.46 -3.94
CA ASP A 158 9.46 4.75 -3.84
C ASP A 158 8.14 4.73 -4.64
N ILE A 159 7.03 4.94 -3.96
CA ILE A 159 5.71 5.02 -4.56
C ILE A 159 5.24 6.47 -4.53
N PHE A 160 4.91 6.98 -5.71
CA PHE A 160 4.28 8.27 -5.89
C PHE A 160 2.81 8.04 -6.22
N LEU A 161 1.89 8.69 -5.50
CA LEU A 161 0.47 8.68 -5.80
C LEU A 161 0.12 9.98 -6.53
N ASN A 162 -0.35 9.88 -7.76
CA ASN A 162 -0.67 11.03 -8.59
C ASN A 162 -2.13 11.45 -8.40
N PHE A 163 -2.32 12.73 -8.14
CA PHE A 163 -3.63 13.37 -7.94
C PHE A 163 -3.63 14.77 -8.55
N GLU A 164 -4.80 15.39 -8.66
CA GLU A 164 -4.91 16.80 -8.99
C GLU A 164 -4.41 17.68 -7.82
N LYS A 165 -3.93 18.88 -8.12
CA LYS A 165 -3.21 19.74 -7.17
C LYS A 165 -4.04 20.11 -5.94
N ASP A 166 -5.33 20.33 -6.12
CA ASP A 166 -6.30 20.67 -5.08
C ASP A 166 -6.70 19.46 -4.21
N GLU A 167 -6.50 18.24 -4.69
CA GLU A 167 -6.75 17.00 -3.93
C GLU A 167 -5.60 16.64 -2.98
N ILE A 168 -4.36 17.07 -3.28
CA ILE A 168 -3.13 16.70 -2.54
C ILE A 168 -3.26 16.87 -1.03
N ALA A 169 -3.84 18.00 -0.57
CA ALA A 169 -3.98 18.27 0.85
C ALA A 169 -4.90 17.24 1.54
N GLU A 170 -5.97 16.82 0.88
CA GLU A 170 -6.96 15.89 1.40
C GLU A 170 -6.43 14.45 1.42
N VAL A 171 -5.75 14.03 0.35
CA VAL A 171 -5.22 12.66 0.24
C VAL A 171 -4.03 12.42 1.16
N ASN A 172 -3.28 13.45 1.52
CA ASN A 172 -2.14 13.33 2.45
C ASN A 172 -2.59 12.84 3.84
N GLU A 173 -3.79 13.19 4.29
CA GLU A 173 -4.35 12.67 5.53
C GLU A 173 -4.60 11.15 5.42
N ALA A 174 -5.21 10.70 4.32
CA ALA A 174 -5.46 9.27 4.07
C ALA A 174 -4.16 8.47 3.94
N ILE A 175 -3.14 9.04 3.27
CA ILE A 175 -1.80 8.45 3.17
C ILE A 175 -1.17 8.32 4.57
N SER A 176 -1.26 9.36 5.39
CA SER A 176 -0.73 9.34 6.76
C SER A 176 -1.39 8.25 7.61
N ILE A 177 -2.72 8.16 7.58
CA ILE A 177 -3.47 7.12 8.31
C ILE A 177 -3.07 5.72 7.82
N GLY A 178 -3.05 5.50 6.50
CA GLY A 178 -2.67 4.21 5.93
C GLY A 178 -1.24 3.79 6.30
N ASN A 179 -0.30 4.74 6.32
CA ASN A 179 1.06 4.50 6.82
C ASN A 179 1.08 4.10 8.29
N ILE A 180 0.37 4.83 9.17
CA ILE A 180 0.35 4.55 10.60
C ILE A 180 -0.23 3.15 10.87
N VAL A 181 -1.39 2.86 10.29
CA VAL A 181 -2.10 1.58 10.51
C VAL A 181 -1.27 0.40 10.00
N SER A 182 -0.78 0.48 8.76
CA SER A 182 -0.01 -0.63 8.17
C SER A 182 1.34 -0.86 8.85
N ASN A 183 2.04 0.19 9.28
CA ASN A 183 3.28 0.03 10.04
C ASN A 183 3.02 -0.53 11.44
N ALA A 184 1.93 -0.16 12.11
CA ALA A 184 1.54 -0.78 13.38
C ALA A 184 1.23 -2.28 13.20
N VAL A 185 0.54 -2.65 12.12
CA VAL A 185 0.30 -4.06 11.77
C VAL A 185 1.61 -4.80 11.48
N ASN A 186 2.53 -4.19 10.73
CA ASN A 186 3.84 -4.80 10.46
C ASN A 186 4.68 -4.96 11.73
N LEU A 187 4.64 -4.01 12.67
CA LEU A 187 5.27 -4.18 13.98
C LEU A 187 4.70 -5.40 14.73
N CYS A 188 3.37 -5.57 14.74
CA CYS A 188 2.75 -6.76 15.31
C CYS A 188 3.21 -8.04 14.61
N ARG A 189 3.35 -8.02 13.28
CA ARG A 189 3.87 -9.16 12.50
C ARG A 189 5.34 -9.46 12.81
N ASP A 190 6.17 -8.43 12.99
CA ASP A 190 7.58 -8.59 13.37
C ASP A 190 7.71 -9.27 14.73
N LEU A 191 6.90 -8.83 15.71
CA LEU A 191 6.87 -9.44 17.04
C LEU A 191 6.36 -10.89 16.96
N ALA A 192 5.28 -11.15 16.24
CA ALA A 192 4.72 -12.50 16.11
C ALA A 192 5.65 -13.48 15.38
N ASN A 193 6.45 -12.99 14.41
CA ASN A 193 7.38 -13.82 13.64
C ASN A 193 8.72 -14.05 14.33
N GLU A 194 9.00 -13.34 15.43
CA GLU A 194 10.22 -13.51 16.19
C GLU A 194 10.17 -14.85 16.96
N PRO A 195 11.18 -15.73 16.85
CA PRO A 195 11.19 -16.99 17.58
C PRO A 195 11.25 -16.76 19.10
N SER A 196 10.69 -17.70 19.86
CA SER A 196 10.50 -17.59 21.32
C SER A 196 11.80 -17.47 22.12
N ASN A 197 12.93 -17.95 21.58
CA ASN A 197 14.24 -17.74 22.18
C ASN A 197 14.73 -16.28 22.05
N ILE A 198 14.20 -15.53 21.08
CA ILE A 198 14.52 -14.11 20.87
C ILE A 198 13.45 -13.21 21.47
N LEU A 199 12.14 -13.43 21.24
CA LEU A 199 11.06 -12.63 21.86
C LEU A 199 10.57 -13.27 23.15
N THR A 200 11.21 -12.90 24.26
CA THR A 200 10.78 -13.29 25.60
C THR A 200 9.74 -12.31 26.17
N PRO A 201 8.99 -12.67 27.23
CA PRO A 201 8.07 -11.73 27.89
C PRO A 201 8.73 -10.41 28.30
N THR A 202 9.97 -10.46 28.79
CA THR A 202 10.76 -9.27 29.12
C THR A 202 10.99 -8.39 27.90
N LYS A 203 11.42 -8.96 26.77
CA LYS A 203 11.65 -8.19 25.54
C LYS A 203 10.37 -7.65 24.91
N LEU A 204 9.26 -8.37 25.04
CA LEU A 204 7.95 -7.85 24.62
C LEU A 204 7.56 -6.62 25.47
N SER A 205 7.76 -6.70 26.78
CA SER A 205 7.56 -5.57 27.70
C SER A 205 8.50 -4.39 27.37
N ASP A 206 9.76 -4.66 27.04
CA ASP A 206 10.72 -3.63 26.61
C ASP A 206 10.29 -2.94 25.31
N THR A 207 9.72 -3.68 24.35
CA THR A 207 9.14 -3.09 23.14
C THR A 207 8.00 -2.14 23.48
N ALA A 208 7.07 -2.55 24.35
CA ALA A 208 5.98 -1.68 24.81
C ALA A 208 6.51 -0.43 25.53
N LYS A 209 7.55 -0.57 26.36
CA LYS A 209 8.24 0.54 27.01
C LYS A 209 8.80 1.52 25.99
N LYS A 210 9.50 1.03 24.96
CA LYS A 210 10.06 1.90 23.91
C LYS A 210 8.97 2.71 23.19
N LEU A 211 7.86 2.09 22.84
CA LEU A 211 6.72 2.78 22.21
C LEU A 211 6.12 3.87 23.12
N SER A 212 6.16 3.68 24.43
CA SER A 212 5.68 4.69 25.39
C SER A 212 6.59 5.94 25.48
N LEU A 213 7.90 5.78 25.26
CA LEU A 213 8.86 6.90 25.39
C LEU A 213 8.62 7.99 24.34
N ASP A 214 8.19 7.59 23.15
CA ASP A 214 7.94 8.47 22.01
C ASP A 214 6.46 8.88 21.89
N SER A 215 5.65 8.60 22.91
CA SER A 215 4.20 8.86 22.87
C SER A 215 3.67 9.44 24.18
N LYS A 216 2.37 9.77 24.18
CA LYS A 216 1.65 10.22 25.39
C LYS A 216 1.07 9.04 26.20
N ILE A 217 1.53 7.82 25.93
CA ILE A 217 1.00 6.60 26.53
C ILE A 217 1.78 6.29 27.81
N GLU A 218 1.07 5.99 28.90
CA GLU A 218 1.70 5.50 30.13
C GLU A 218 2.07 4.02 29.99
N TYR A 219 3.31 3.69 30.38
CA TYR A 219 3.76 2.30 30.46
C TYR A 219 3.94 1.88 31.92
N LYS A 220 3.35 0.73 32.26
CA LYS A 220 3.51 0.06 33.54
C LYS A 220 3.76 -1.43 33.31
N SER A 221 4.89 -1.93 33.79
CA SER A 221 5.16 -3.37 33.90
C SER A 221 4.82 -3.82 35.30
N LEU A 222 4.21 -5.01 35.42
CA LEU A 222 4.00 -5.68 36.69
C LEU A 222 5.03 -6.80 36.81
N ASP A 223 5.74 -6.88 37.93
CA ASP A 223 6.57 -8.03 38.24
C ASP A 223 5.76 -9.16 38.91
N LYS A 224 6.44 -10.27 39.21
CA LYS A 224 5.82 -11.46 39.82
C LYS A 224 5.22 -11.16 41.20
N ASP A 225 5.86 -10.31 41.99
CA ASP A 225 5.44 -9.98 43.36
C ASP A 225 4.22 -9.05 43.33
N GLU A 226 4.21 -8.07 42.43
CA GLU A 226 3.06 -7.20 42.17
C GLU A 226 1.86 -7.98 41.65
N MET A 227 2.06 -8.90 40.70
CA MET A 227 1.00 -9.80 40.21
C MET A 227 0.43 -10.68 41.34
N GLY A 228 1.29 -11.13 42.27
CA GLY A 228 0.87 -11.90 43.44
C GLY A 228 -0.03 -11.09 44.38
N LYS A 229 0.34 -9.84 44.66
CA LYS A 229 -0.49 -8.91 45.47
C LYS A 229 -1.84 -8.62 44.83
N LEU A 230 -1.93 -8.63 43.51
CA LEU A 230 -3.17 -8.42 42.75
C LEU A 230 -4.03 -9.68 42.60
N GLY A 231 -3.59 -10.84 43.09
CA GLY A 231 -4.36 -12.09 43.02
C GLY A 231 -4.41 -12.73 41.63
N MET A 232 -3.42 -12.44 40.76
CA MET A 232 -3.35 -12.96 39.38
C MET A 232 -2.89 -14.43 39.30
N GLY A 233 -3.44 -15.30 40.16
CA GLY A 233 -2.99 -16.68 40.36
C GLY A 233 -3.12 -17.59 39.13
N ALA A 234 -4.09 -17.34 38.25
CA ALA A 234 -4.23 -18.09 37.00
C ALA A 234 -3.08 -17.83 36.02
N LEU A 235 -2.60 -16.58 35.93
CA LEU A 235 -1.47 -16.21 35.07
C LEU A 235 -0.13 -16.66 35.67
N LEU A 236 0.02 -16.56 37.00
CA LEU A 236 1.22 -17.00 37.72
C LEU A 236 1.42 -18.52 37.73
N GLY A 237 0.36 -19.28 37.45
CA GLY A 237 0.38 -20.74 37.39
C GLY A 237 0.82 -21.34 36.06
N VAL A 238 0.99 -20.50 35.01
CA VAL A 238 1.54 -20.87 33.69
C VAL A 238 3.06 -20.72 33.71
#